data_AF-A0A7G8X8L8-F1
#
_entry.id   AF-A0A7G8X8L8-F1
#
_cell.length_a   1.000
_cell.length_b   1.000
_cell.length_c   1.000
_cell.angle_alpha   90.00
_cell.angle_beta   90.00
_cell.angle_gamma   90.00
#
_symmetry.space_group_name_H-M   'P 1'
#
loop_
_entity.id
_entity.type
_entity.pdbx_description
1 polymer ?
#
loop_
_entity_poly.entity_id
_entity_poly.type
_entity_poly.pdbx_seq_one_letter_code
_entity_poly.pdbx_strand_id
1 'polypeptide(L)'
;MGYQWLGWAQLIQALSQSSLAFLSNIYDIERYEELRMICAEIKEERTGLDMQEIKDLFMNDTGYQTPKVDVRGDSFQVMKVL
;
A
#
# COMPACT_ATOMS: atom_id res chain seq x y z
N MET A 1 -10.01 -17.98 1.60
CA MET A 1 -8.57 -18.32 1.51
C MET A 1 -7.95 -17.92 0.15
N GLY A 2 -8.49 -16.93 -0.58
CA GLY A 2 -8.05 -16.61 -1.95
C GLY A 2 -7.08 -15.43 -2.11
N TYR A 3 -6.78 -14.68 -1.04
CA TYR A 3 -6.05 -13.41 -1.14
C TYR A 3 -4.84 -13.31 -0.18
N GLN A 4 -4.30 -14.43 0.30
CA GLN A 4 -3.13 -14.40 1.21
C GLN A 4 -1.91 -13.73 0.56
N TRP A 5 -1.72 -13.95 -0.75
CA TRP A 5 -0.68 -13.29 -1.53
C TRP A 5 -0.79 -11.75 -1.48
N LEU A 6 -2.02 -11.21 -1.48
CA LEU A 6 -2.26 -9.77 -1.43
C LEU A 6 -1.87 -9.21 -0.07
N GLY A 7 -2.21 -9.94 1.02
CA GLY A 7 -1.79 -9.58 2.37
C GLY A 7 -0.27 -9.61 2.53
N TRP A 8 0.41 -10.60 1.96
CA TRP A 8 1.88 -10.65 1.97
C TRP A 8 2.50 -9.51 1.15
N ALA A 9 2.00 -9.25 -0.06
CA ALA A 9 2.48 -8.16 -0.90
C ALA A 9 2.31 -6.79 -0.21
N GLN A 10 1.17 -6.57 0.47
CA GLN A 10 0.94 -5.35 1.26
C GLN A 10 1.90 -5.23 2.45
N LEU A 11 2.13 -6.32 3.19
CA LEU A 11 3.05 -6.32 4.33
C LEU A 11 4.49 -6.03 3.91
N ILE A 12 4.97 -6.71 2.87
CA ILE A 12 6.34 -6.53 2.35
C ILE A 12 6.50 -5.10 1.86
N GLN A 13 5.53 -4.58 1.12
CA GLN A 13 5.56 -3.21 0.64
C GLN A 13 5.62 -2.18 1.78
N ALA A 14 4.81 -2.35 2.83
CA ALA A 14 4.80 -1.46 3.99
C ALA A 14 6.13 -1.48 4.75
N LEU A 15 6.74 -2.66 4.91
CA LEU A 15 8.05 -2.82 5.53
C LEU A 15 9.16 -2.16 4.70
N SER A 16 9.20 -2.41 3.39
CA SER A 16 10.20 -1.80 2.50
C SER A 16 10.12 -0.29 2.50
N GLN A 17 8.90 0.26 2.47
CA GLN A 17 8.67 1.70 2.49
C GLN A 17 9.07 2.33 3.84
N SER A 18 8.79 1.64 4.95
CA SER A 18 9.25 2.07 6.27
C SER A 18 10.77 2.09 6.34
N SER A 19 11.42 1.03 5.88
CA SER A 19 12.88 0.92 5.86
C SER A 19 13.54 1.99 4.99
N LEU A 20 13.00 2.28 3.80
CA LEU A 20 13.49 3.35 2.92
C LEU A 20 13.38 4.75 3.55
N ALA A 21 12.42 4.96 4.46
CA ALA A 21 12.26 6.24 5.14
C ALA A 21 13.32 6.49 6.24
N PHE A 22 13.94 5.43 6.79
CA PHE A 22 14.86 5.54 7.93
C PHE A 22 16.31 5.15 7.62
N LEU A 23 16.56 4.44 6.52
CA LEU A 23 17.89 3.97 6.18
C LEU A 23 18.64 4.98 5.31
N SER A 24 19.92 5.17 5.62
CA SER A 24 20.85 6.04 4.87
C SER A 24 21.91 5.26 4.11
N ASN A 25 21.90 3.92 4.18
CA ASN A 25 22.84 3.06 3.49
C ASN A 25 22.33 2.72 2.08
N ILE A 26 23.14 3.03 1.07
CA ILE A 26 22.83 2.84 -0.35
C ILE A 26 22.49 1.38 -0.66
N TYR A 27 23.21 0.42 -0.07
CA TYR A 27 22.94 -1.01 -0.30
C TYR A 27 21.62 -1.48 0.31
N ASP A 28 21.20 -0.87 1.41
CA ASP A 28 19.88 -1.17 1.98
C ASP A 28 18.78 -0.56 1.10
N ILE A 29 18.96 0.67 0.64
CA ILE A 29 18.02 1.36 -0.25
C ILE A 29 17.77 0.54 -1.52
N GLU A 30 18.84 0.09 -2.21
CA GLU A 30 18.73 -0.73 -3.41
C GLU A 30 17.91 -2.01 -3.15
N ARG A 31 18.20 -2.72 -2.05
CA ARG A 31 17.47 -3.95 -1.69
C ARG A 31 15.99 -3.71 -1.43
N TYR A 32 15.63 -2.60 -0.77
CA TYR A 32 14.23 -2.30 -0.51
C TYR A 32 13.48 -1.82 -1.75
N GLU A 33 14.15 -1.15 -2.69
CA GLU A 33 13.57 -0.84 -4.00
C GLU A 33 13.35 -2.11 -4.83
N GLU A 34 14.30 -3.07 -4.82
CA GLU A 34 14.10 -4.38 -5.46
C GLU A 34 12.89 -5.13 -4.86
N LEU A 35 12.74 -5.13 -3.53
CA LEU A 35 11.58 -5.75 -2.88
C LEU A 35 10.26 -5.08 -3.28
N ARG A 36 10.24 -3.76 -3.50
CA ARG A 36 9.06 -3.05 -3.99
C ARG A 36 8.72 -3.46 -5.42
N MET A 37 9.73 -3.63 -6.27
CA MET A 37 9.55 -4.12 -7.64
C MET A 37 8.98 -5.53 -7.69
N ILE A 38 9.49 -6.45 -6.87
CA ILE A 38 8.96 -7.83 -6.77
C ILE A 38 7.48 -7.81 -6.34
N CYS A 39 7.10 -6.92 -5.41
CA CYS A 39 5.69 -6.78 -5.01
C CYS A 39 4.81 -6.25 -6.14
N ALA A 40 5.34 -5.38 -7.01
CA ALA A 40 4.62 -4.88 -8.18
C ALA A 40 4.42 -5.99 -9.22
N GLU A 41 5.44 -6.80 -9.50
CA GLU A 41 5.36 -7.96 -10.39
C GLU A 41 4.33 -8.99 -9.92
N ILE A 42 4.31 -9.31 -8.61
CA ILE A 42 3.29 -10.21 -8.04
C ILE A 42 1.89 -9.64 -8.25
N LYS A 43 1.70 -8.32 -8.11
CA LYS A 43 0.40 -7.69 -8.33
C LYS A 43 0.01 -7.70 -9.81
N GLU A 44 0.96 -7.47 -10.71
CA GLU A 44 0.75 -7.51 -12.17
C GLU A 44 0.25 -8.89 -12.58
N GLU A 45 0.99 -9.93 -12.21
CA GLU A 45 0.67 -11.32 -12.53
C GLU A 45 -0.72 -11.73 -12.00
N ARG A 46 -1.11 -11.22 -10.82
CA ARG A 46 -2.33 -11.64 -10.13
C ARG A 46 -3.56 -10.80 -10.44
N THR A 47 -3.40 -9.57 -10.91
CA THR A 47 -4.51 -8.64 -11.20
C THR A 47 -4.72 -8.40 -12.68
N GLY A 48 -3.70 -8.64 -13.51
CA GLY A 48 -3.73 -8.33 -14.95
C GLY A 48 -3.71 -6.84 -15.27
N LEU A 49 -3.49 -5.98 -14.27
CA LEU A 49 -3.24 -4.54 -14.45
C LEU A 49 -1.84 -4.34 -15.01
N ASP A 50 -1.65 -3.29 -15.82
CA ASP A 50 -0.33 -2.97 -16.36
C ASP A 50 0.62 -2.50 -15.24
N MET A 51 1.92 -2.82 -15.37
CA MET A 51 2.96 -2.40 -14.43
C MET A 51 2.94 -0.89 -14.16
N GLN A 52 2.61 -0.05 -15.15
CA GLN A 52 2.52 1.39 -14.96
C GLN A 52 1.35 1.78 -14.04
N GLU A 53 0.17 1.17 -14.22
CA GLU A 53 -0.98 1.39 -13.35
C GLU A 53 -0.70 0.92 -11.91
N ILE A 54 0.03 -0.17 -11.74
CA ILE A 54 0.41 -0.69 -10.42
C ILE A 54 1.37 0.25 -9.71
N LYS A 55 2.37 0.77 -10.44
CA LYS A 55 3.31 1.77 -9.90
C LYS A 55 2.57 3.01 -9.46
N ASP A 56 1.62 3.49 -10.28
CA ASP A 56 0.88 4.70 -9.96
C ASP A 56 -0.04 4.55 -8.75
N LEU A 57 -0.71 3.40 -8.63
CA LEU A 57 -1.65 3.13 -7.54
C LEU A 57 -0.97 2.79 -6.21
N PHE A 58 0.20 2.17 -6.26
CA PHE A 58 0.81 1.59 -5.06
C PHE A 58 2.21 2.12 -4.75
N MET A 59 3.00 2.58 -5.72
CA MET A 59 4.40 2.96 -5.51
C MET A 59 4.65 4.47 -5.42
N ASN A 60 3.61 5.30 -5.59
CA ASN A 60 3.74 6.76 -5.57
C ASN A 60 3.81 7.39 -4.16
N ASP A 61 3.49 6.65 -3.09
CA ASP A 61 3.63 7.18 -1.74
C ASP A 61 5.12 7.31 -1.36
N THR A 62 5.50 8.46 -0.82
CA THR A 62 6.82 8.70 -0.23
C THR A 62 6.70 8.88 1.30
N GLY A 63 7.64 8.35 2.08
CA GLY A 63 7.58 8.33 3.54
C GLY A 63 6.85 7.11 4.12
N TYR A 64 6.53 7.11 5.42
CA TYR A 64 5.93 5.96 6.13
C TYR A 64 4.46 5.76 5.72
N GLN A 65 4.11 4.57 5.22
CA GLN A 65 2.72 4.25 4.89
C GLN A 65 1.89 4.03 6.15
N THR A 66 0.96 4.94 6.43
CA THR A 66 -0.11 4.77 7.42
C THR A 66 -1.37 4.24 6.75
N PRO A 67 -2.23 3.47 7.46
CA PRO A 67 -3.54 3.09 6.92
C PRO A 67 -4.31 4.30 6.37
N LYS A 68 -4.92 4.16 5.19
CA LYS A 68 -5.73 5.25 4.60
C LYS A 68 -6.91 5.55 5.53
N VAL A 69 -7.11 6.83 5.84
CA VAL A 69 -8.20 7.30 6.71
C VAL A 69 -9.49 7.42 5.88
N ASP A 70 -10.54 6.71 6.29
CA ASP A 70 -11.90 6.85 5.77
C ASP A 70 -12.74 7.67 6.77
N VAL A 71 -13.52 8.63 6.29
CA VAL A 71 -14.43 9.44 7.13
C VAL A 71 -15.87 9.15 6.71
N ARG A 72 -16.68 8.65 7.64
CA ARG A 72 -18.13 8.44 7.45
C ARG A 72 -18.90 9.27 8.45
N GLY A 73 -19.77 10.15 7.94
CA GLY A 73 -20.72 10.92 8.75
C GLY A 73 -22.07 10.22 8.75
N ASP A 74 -22.65 10.05 9.94
CA ASP A 74 -24.03 9.60 10.11
C ASP A 74 -24.82 10.73 10.79
N SER A 75 -25.98 11.10 10.23
CA SER A 75 -26.81 12.18 10.73
C SER A 75 -28.17 11.62 11.16
N PHE A 76 -28.38 11.52 12.47
CA PHE A 76 -29.66 11.13 13.04
C PHE A 76 -30.59 12.34 13.13
N GLN A 77 -31.66 12.33 12.35
CA GLN A 77 -32.76 13.29 12.49
C GLN A 77 -33.71 12.77 13.58
N VAL A 78 -33.59 13.31 14.79
CA VAL A 78 -34.58 13.06 15.86
C VAL A 78 -35.93 13.53 15.34
N MET A 79 -36.90 12.61 15.25
CA MET A 79 -38.29 13.00 14.98
C MET A 79 -38.70 14.02 16.05
N LYS A 80 -38.95 15.26 15.63
CA LYS A 80 -39.70 16.23 16.44
C LYS A 80 -41.05 15.58 16.74
N VAL A 81 -41.26 15.16 17.98
CA VAL A 81 -42.61 14.92 18.51
C VAL A 81 -43.21 16.29 18.77
N LEU A 82 -44.41 16.50 18.24
CA LEU A 82 -45.20 17.72 18.30
C LEU A 82 -45.79 17.93 19.70
#